data_AF-A0A7M2X5H1-F1
#
_entry.id   AF-A0A7M2X5H1-F1
#
_cell.length_a   1.000
_cell.length_b   1.000
_cell.length_c   1.000
_cell.angle_alpha   90.00
_cell.angle_beta   90.00
_cell.angle_gamma   90.00
#
_symmetry.space_group_name_H-M   'P 1'
#
loop_
_entity.id
_entity.type
_entity.pdbx_description
1 polymer ?
#
loop_
_entity_poly.entity_id
_entity_poly.type
_entity_poly.pdbx_seq_one_letter_code
_entity_poly.pdbx_strand_id
1 'polypeptide(L)'
;MRSNLPANSMNGAAGAAAGGLATADTASATATRRYVRQESLVASGGLALAAVLFVIVAGAAYWSADHVSPSNYGLTLMAAVGGIGSTAMLALLFLYRSLRRRLSGLMAVRDALLSSSLSGGTAAPGAVMPVNPALGPEAQAWNLLVAERDQVRREALAEKAREALGRRRQARGDLDAACDAMSQGLILFDDQGQIKYANGAAATFLRVDREKMVNADVGVAIKVDSVVAAVRQVVAGTSRRRSVIDVDRKAESKGTDSTAGVLRFSVRPVRREDAASAMIVIEDITQQKAAEEARHAFVAQATHELRTPLTNIRLYVETAIEDGEADPSIRVQALNVINSESRRLERIVGEMLSVAEIEAGAFKLKSDDVRLDQLFDGLKQDYQQQAMEKKIALVFVLPPKLPVLQADREKVAVALHNLVGNALKYTPAGGSVTVRVDADDKQLAVAVADTGIGISEEDCQKIFERFYRANDNRVDKITGTGLGLTIAREVARLHGGDITVESQLNKGSTFTLALPLKTAA
;
A
#
# COMPACT_ATOMS: atom_id res chain seq x y z
N MET A 1 -44.35 9.75 16.31
CA MET A 1 -44.09 10.73 15.23
C MET A 1 -43.19 10.04 14.22
N ARG A 2 -43.68 9.28 13.22
CA ARG A 2 -44.26 9.70 11.93
C ARG A 2 -43.58 10.90 11.27
N SER A 3 -42.65 10.59 10.36
CA SER A 3 -42.32 11.31 9.12
C SER A 3 -41.53 10.33 8.22
N ASN A 4 -42.17 9.42 7.49
CA ASN A 4 -42.67 9.60 6.11
C ASN A 4 -41.77 10.49 5.25
N LEU A 5 -40.98 9.86 4.36
CA LEU A 5 -40.82 10.20 2.93
C LEU A 5 -40.17 8.99 2.21
N PRO A 6 -40.48 8.74 0.93
CA PRO A 6 -40.60 7.37 0.42
C PRO A 6 -39.48 6.96 -0.55
N ALA A 7 -39.28 5.64 -0.62
CA ALA A 7 -38.67 4.95 -1.74
C ALA A 7 -39.56 5.12 -2.98
N ASN A 8 -38.99 5.55 -4.12
CA ASN A 8 -39.65 5.36 -5.41
C ASN A 8 -38.69 5.34 -6.61
N SER A 9 -38.90 4.32 -7.46
CA SER A 9 -38.70 4.32 -8.91
C SER A 9 -37.29 4.26 -9.53
N MET A 10 -36.53 3.20 -9.26
CA MET A 10 -35.60 2.64 -10.26
C MET A 10 -36.33 1.59 -11.12
N ASN A 11 -37.24 2.03 -11.98
CA ASN A 11 -37.73 1.22 -13.10
C ASN A 11 -38.39 2.04 -14.23
N GLY A 12 -37.96 3.28 -14.45
CA GLY A 12 -38.57 4.20 -15.44
C GLY A 12 -37.69 4.62 -16.62
N ALA A 13 -36.37 4.37 -16.58
CA ALA A 13 -35.45 4.97 -17.56
C ALA A 13 -35.14 4.11 -18.79
N ALA A 14 -35.46 2.81 -18.77
CA ALA A 14 -35.22 1.91 -19.91
C ALA A 14 -36.39 1.90 -20.93
N GLY A 15 -37.59 2.37 -20.55
CA GLY A 15 -38.76 2.42 -21.43
C GLY A 15 -38.87 3.70 -22.28
N ALA A 16 -38.20 4.79 -21.89
CA ALA A 16 -38.32 6.09 -22.57
C ALA A 16 -37.39 6.25 -23.78
N ALA A 17 -36.24 5.56 -23.79
CA ALA A 17 -35.28 5.64 -24.91
C ALA A 17 -35.72 4.78 -26.12
N ALA A 18 -36.46 3.68 -25.90
CA ALA A 18 -37.00 2.86 -26.98
C ALA A 18 -38.25 3.47 -27.64
N GLY A 19 -39.03 4.29 -26.90
CA GLY A 19 -40.19 5.01 -27.44
C GLY A 19 -39.84 6.22 -28.32
N GLY A 20 -38.68 6.85 -28.07
CA GLY A 20 -38.21 8.01 -28.85
C GLY A 20 -37.70 7.66 -30.25
N LEU A 21 -37.01 6.52 -30.42
CA LEU A 21 -36.55 6.08 -31.74
C LEU A 21 -37.71 5.56 -32.62
N ALA A 22 -38.67 4.82 -32.05
CA ALA A 22 -39.81 4.30 -32.81
C ALA A 22 -40.80 5.39 -33.27
N THR A 23 -40.88 6.51 -32.55
CA THR A 23 -41.76 7.65 -32.91
C THR A 23 -41.13 8.58 -33.96
N ALA A 24 -39.79 8.68 -34.02
CA ALA A 24 -39.10 9.44 -35.07
C ALA A 24 -39.14 8.71 -36.43
N ASP A 25 -38.97 7.38 -36.43
CA ASP A 25 -39.02 6.58 -37.66
C ASP A 25 -40.42 6.52 -38.28
N THR A 26 -41.47 6.50 -37.43
CA THR A 26 -42.86 6.55 -37.89
C THR A 26 -43.28 7.95 -38.37
N ALA A 27 -42.76 9.03 -37.78
CA ALA A 27 -42.97 10.40 -38.25
C ALA A 27 -42.27 10.68 -39.60
N SER A 28 -41.05 10.16 -39.77
CA SER A 28 -40.31 10.20 -41.04
C SER A 28 -41.05 9.43 -42.14
N ALA A 29 -41.44 8.17 -41.88
CA ALA A 29 -42.14 7.32 -42.84
C ALA A 29 -43.54 7.85 -43.23
N THR A 30 -44.25 8.52 -42.30
CA THR A 30 -45.53 9.18 -42.60
C THR A 30 -45.38 10.47 -43.40
N ALA A 31 -44.29 11.23 -43.21
CA ALA A 31 -43.97 12.39 -44.04
C ALA A 31 -43.65 11.99 -45.48
N THR A 32 -42.86 10.93 -45.68
CA THR A 32 -42.55 10.39 -47.02
C THR A 32 -43.81 9.82 -47.70
N ARG A 33 -44.68 9.10 -46.96
CA ARG A 33 -45.95 8.58 -47.52
C ARG A 33 -46.96 9.67 -47.89
N ARG A 34 -47.05 10.77 -47.11
CA ARG A 34 -47.93 11.90 -47.46
C ARG A 34 -47.46 12.62 -48.71
N TYR A 35 -46.14 12.73 -48.92
CA TYR A 35 -45.58 13.43 -50.08
C TYR A 35 -45.74 12.64 -51.39
N VAL A 36 -45.52 11.33 -51.39
CA VAL A 36 -45.77 10.47 -52.57
C VAL A 36 -47.25 10.51 -52.99
N ARG A 37 -48.17 10.60 -52.01
CA ARG A 37 -49.61 10.73 -52.30
C ARG A 37 -49.95 12.09 -52.91
N GLN A 38 -49.29 13.17 -52.47
CA GLN A 38 -49.53 14.53 -52.97
C GLN A 38 -48.96 14.75 -54.38
N GLU A 39 -47.83 14.14 -54.76
CA GLU A 39 -47.34 14.19 -56.14
C GLU A 39 -48.15 13.31 -57.11
N SER A 40 -48.70 12.18 -56.64
CA SER A 40 -49.64 11.37 -57.46
C SER A 40 -50.87 12.18 -57.87
N LEU A 41 -51.33 13.09 -56.99
CA LEU A 41 -52.45 14.01 -57.22
C LEU A 41 -52.13 15.12 -58.23
N VAL A 42 -50.89 15.62 -58.27
CA VAL A 42 -50.45 16.68 -59.21
C VAL A 42 -50.16 16.09 -60.59
N ALA A 43 -49.56 14.90 -60.66
CA ALA A 43 -49.38 14.17 -61.92
C ALA A 43 -50.73 13.70 -62.50
N SER A 44 -51.66 13.23 -61.66
CA SER A 44 -53.03 12.95 -62.10
C SER A 44 -53.78 14.22 -62.50
N GLY A 45 -53.49 15.37 -61.86
CA GLY A 45 -54.09 16.66 -62.20
C GLY A 45 -53.71 17.15 -63.59
N GLY A 46 -52.44 17.01 -63.99
CA GLY A 46 -51.98 17.37 -65.33
C GLY A 46 -52.56 16.47 -66.44
N LEU A 47 -52.63 15.16 -66.19
CA LEU A 47 -53.27 14.21 -67.11
C LEU A 47 -54.79 14.40 -67.18
N ALA A 48 -55.45 14.70 -66.06
CA ALA A 48 -56.87 15.01 -66.02
C ALA A 48 -57.19 16.31 -66.78
N LEU A 49 -56.36 17.36 -66.64
CA LEU A 49 -56.55 18.61 -67.37
C LEU A 49 -56.40 18.42 -68.88
N ALA A 50 -55.42 17.60 -69.31
CA ALA A 50 -55.23 17.26 -70.72
C ALA A 50 -56.38 16.41 -71.27
N ALA A 51 -56.91 15.46 -70.48
CA ALA A 51 -58.08 14.66 -70.84
C ALA A 51 -59.35 15.51 -70.96
N VAL A 52 -59.57 16.46 -70.04
CA VAL A 52 -60.70 17.41 -70.09
C VAL A 52 -60.62 18.30 -71.33
N LEU A 53 -59.44 18.84 -71.65
CA LEU A 53 -59.25 19.62 -72.87
C LEU A 53 -59.48 18.79 -74.14
N PHE A 54 -59.05 17.53 -74.16
CA PHE A 54 -59.30 16.63 -75.28
C PHE A 54 -60.80 16.38 -75.49
N VAL A 55 -61.56 16.13 -74.41
CA VAL A 55 -63.02 15.97 -74.47
C VAL A 55 -63.72 17.24 -74.95
N ILE A 56 -63.27 18.42 -74.51
CA ILE A 56 -63.83 19.71 -74.96
C ILE A 56 -63.57 19.93 -76.46
N VAL A 57 -62.34 19.66 -76.94
CA VAL A 57 -61.99 19.81 -78.35
C VAL A 57 -62.71 18.78 -79.23
N ALA A 58 -62.81 17.52 -78.78
CA ALA A 58 -63.56 16.48 -79.47
C ALA A 58 -65.07 16.78 -79.51
N GLY A 59 -65.65 17.28 -78.41
CA GLY A 59 -67.05 17.70 -78.33
C GLY A 59 -67.36 18.90 -79.24
N ALA A 60 -66.46 19.89 -79.31
CA ALA A 60 -66.59 21.02 -80.23
C ALA A 60 -66.50 20.59 -81.70
N ALA A 61 -65.62 19.63 -82.02
CA ALA A 61 -65.52 19.07 -83.37
C ALA A 61 -66.81 18.30 -83.75
N TYR A 62 -67.37 17.50 -82.83
CA TYR A 62 -68.62 16.76 -83.06
C TYR A 62 -69.83 17.69 -83.26
N TRP A 63 -70.01 18.70 -82.40
CA TRP A 63 -71.10 19.69 -82.55
C TRP A 63 -71.01 20.47 -83.87
N SER A 64 -69.80 20.78 -84.33
CA SER A 64 -69.58 21.47 -85.60
C SER A 64 -69.88 20.62 -86.84
N ALA A 65 -69.83 19.29 -86.74
CA ALA A 65 -70.12 18.39 -87.85
C ALA A 65 -71.62 18.33 -88.19
N ASP A 66 -72.50 18.52 -87.21
CA ASP A 66 -73.96 18.43 -87.40
C ASP A 66 -74.63 19.76 -87.84
N HIS A 67 -73.97 20.92 -87.67
CA HIS A 67 -74.62 22.24 -87.83
C HIS A 67 -74.01 23.14 -88.92
N VAL A 68 -73.12 22.61 -89.77
CA VAL A 68 -72.35 23.43 -90.74
C VAL A 68 -72.55 22.96 -92.19
N SER A 69 -72.80 23.91 -93.08
CA SER A 69 -73.01 23.71 -94.52
C SER A 69 -71.80 23.06 -95.23
N PRO A 70 -72.00 22.31 -96.34
CA PRO A 70 -70.94 21.51 -97.00
C PRO A 70 -69.67 22.26 -97.45
N SER A 71 -69.68 23.59 -97.49
CA SER A 71 -68.53 24.40 -97.95
C SER A 71 -67.43 24.64 -96.90
N ASN A 72 -67.63 24.27 -95.61
CA ASN A 72 -66.73 24.69 -94.51
C ASN A 72 -66.02 23.55 -93.74
N TYR A 73 -66.16 22.29 -94.14
CA TYR A 73 -65.55 21.13 -93.45
C TYR A 73 -64.02 21.16 -93.35
N GLY A 74 -63.34 21.79 -94.32
CA GLY A 74 -61.87 21.88 -94.31
C GLY A 74 -61.31 22.74 -93.17
N LEU A 75 -62.06 23.78 -92.77
CA LEU A 75 -61.60 24.72 -91.74
C LEU A 75 -61.75 24.16 -90.32
N THR A 76 -62.83 23.40 -90.08
CA THR A 76 -63.11 22.80 -88.77
C THR A 76 -62.17 21.63 -88.45
N LEU A 77 -61.82 20.80 -89.45
CA LEU A 77 -60.86 19.72 -89.28
C LEU A 77 -59.45 20.25 -88.94
N MET A 78 -59.03 21.32 -89.62
CA MET A 78 -57.73 21.98 -89.36
C MET A 78 -57.65 22.55 -87.93
N ALA A 79 -58.74 23.14 -87.43
CA ALA A 79 -58.80 23.65 -86.06
C ALA A 79 -58.70 22.52 -85.01
N ALA A 80 -59.37 21.38 -85.25
CA ALA A 80 -59.30 20.23 -84.36
C ALA A 80 -57.91 19.59 -84.30
N VAL A 81 -57.24 19.43 -85.44
CA VAL A 81 -55.85 18.92 -85.52
C VAL A 81 -54.88 19.88 -84.83
N GLY A 82 -55.07 21.20 -84.98
CA GLY A 82 -54.28 22.22 -84.26
C GLY A 82 -54.45 22.18 -82.74
N GLY A 83 -55.66 21.88 -82.25
CA GLY A 83 -55.95 21.73 -80.81
C GLY A 83 -55.26 20.51 -80.18
N ILE A 84 -55.23 19.37 -80.89
CA ILE A 84 -54.54 18.17 -80.40
C ILE A 84 -53.02 18.36 -80.42
N GLY A 85 -52.49 19.00 -81.47
CA GLY A 85 -51.05 19.31 -81.55
C GLY A 85 -50.56 20.21 -80.43
N SER A 86 -51.33 21.24 -80.07
CA SER A 86 -50.97 22.18 -79.00
C SER A 86 -51.02 21.57 -77.60
N THR A 87 -52.01 20.71 -77.32
CA THR A 87 -52.10 19.98 -76.03
C THR A 87 -50.98 18.95 -75.87
N ALA A 88 -50.65 18.21 -76.93
CA ALA A 88 -49.50 17.30 -76.93
C ALA A 88 -48.17 18.04 -76.70
N MET A 89 -48.00 19.21 -77.32
CA MET A 89 -46.81 20.06 -77.13
C MET A 89 -46.68 20.58 -75.70
N LEU A 90 -47.79 20.98 -75.06
CA LEU A 90 -47.80 21.41 -73.66
C LEU A 90 -47.46 20.27 -72.70
N ALA A 91 -47.99 19.07 -72.95
CA ALA A 91 -47.65 17.87 -72.17
C ALA A 91 -46.16 17.52 -72.29
N LEU A 92 -45.59 17.61 -73.50
CA LEU A 92 -44.17 17.36 -73.75
C LEU A 92 -43.28 18.41 -73.06
N LEU A 93 -43.67 19.70 -73.11
CA LEU A 93 -42.97 20.78 -72.41
C LEU A 93 -43.01 20.60 -70.88
N PHE A 94 -44.14 20.14 -70.34
CA PHE A 94 -44.26 19.84 -68.92
C PHE A 94 -43.36 18.67 -68.53
N LEU A 95 -43.36 17.59 -69.31
CA LEU A 95 -42.49 16.43 -69.11
C LEU A 95 -41.01 16.82 -69.19
N TYR A 96 -40.63 17.61 -70.20
CA TYR A 96 -39.27 18.14 -70.36
C TYR A 96 -38.87 19.01 -69.16
N ARG A 97 -39.74 19.92 -68.70
CA ARG A 97 -39.46 20.79 -67.55
C ARG A 97 -39.38 20.00 -66.23
N SER A 98 -40.17 18.95 -66.09
CA SER A 98 -40.12 18.03 -64.95
C SER A 98 -38.80 17.24 -64.93
N LEU A 99 -38.45 16.63 -66.07
CA LEU A 99 -37.22 15.85 -66.22
C LEU A 99 -35.97 16.72 -66.02
N ARG A 100 -35.96 17.94 -66.57
CA ARG A 100 -34.85 18.89 -66.44
C ARG A 100 -34.62 19.32 -64.98
N ARG A 101 -35.68 19.50 -64.18
CA ARG A 101 -35.53 19.81 -62.74
C ARG A 101 -34.91 18.65 -61.96
N ARG A 102 -35.35 17.41 -62.20
CA ARG A 102 -34.77 16.23 -61.54
C ARG A 102 -33.30 16.02 -61.90
N LEU A 103 -32.95 16.20 -63.19
CA LEU A 103 -31.58 16.07 -63.66
C LEU A 103 -30.65 17.15 -63.08
N SER A 104 -31.14 18.37 -62.83
CA SER A 104 -30.34 19.43 -62.21
C SER A 104 -29.97 19.13 -60.75
N GLY A 105 -30.86 18.52 -59.97
CA GLY A 105 -30.58 18.11 -58.59
C GLY A 105 -29.50 17.05 -58.51
N LEU A 106 -29.57 16.04 -59.38
CA LEU A 106 -28.58 14.96 -59.46
C LEU A 106 -27.20 15.45 -59.92
N MET A 107 -27.14 16.39 -60.88
CA MET A 107 -25.85 16.96 -61.31
C MET A 107 -25.18 17.76 -60.19
N ALA A 108 -25.94 18.50 -59.39
CA ALA A 108 -25.37 19.25 -58.27
C ALA A 108 -24.81 18.34 -57.15
N VAL A 109 -25.47 17.21 -56.86
CA VAL A 109 -24.95 16.20 -55.93
C VAL A 109 -23.69 15.54 -56.49
N ARG A 110 -23.67 15.20 -57.79
CA ARG A 110 -22.46 14.68 -58.46
C ARG A 110 -21.29 15.65 -58.37
N ASP A 111 -21.54 16.94 -58.62
CA ASP A 111 -20.49 17.96 -58.60
C ASP A 111 -19.98 18.20 -57.16
N ALA A 112 -20.84 18.12 -56.14
CA ALA A 112 -20.44 18.15 -54.73
C ALA A 112 -19.56 16.94 -54.33
N LEU A 113 -19.87 15.75 -54.85
CA LEU A 113 -19.05 14.55 -54.66
C LEU A 113 -17.68 14.69 -55.34
N LEU A 114 -17.65 15.11 -56.61
CA LEU A 114 -16.41 15.26 -57.37
C LEU A 114 -15.49 16.34 -56.79
N SER A 115 -16.05 17.48 -56.38
CA SER A 115 -15.28 18.54 -55.71
C SER A 115 -14.65 18.07 -54.40
N SER A 116 -15.36 17.25 -53.61
CA SER A 116 -14.79 16.67 -52.38
C SER A 116 -13.67 15.64 -52.64
N SER A 117 -13.68 14.97 -53.80
CA SER A 117 -12.62 14.02 -54.19
C SER A 117 -11.38 14.70 -54.77
N LEU A 118 -11.52 15.89 -55.34
CA LEU A 118 -10.45 16.66 -55.99
C LEU A 118 -9.77 17.66 -55.04
N SER A 119 -10.43 18.07 -53.95
CA SER A 119 -9.86 18.97 -52.95
C SER A 119 -8.88 18.26 -52.00
N GLY A 120 -7.76 17.79 -52.54
CA GLY A 120 -6.70 17.10 -51.79
C GLY A 120 -5.79 17.99 -50.94
N GLY A 121 -6.27 19.07 -50.28
CA GLY A 121 -5.32 19.84 -49.45
C GLY A 121 -5.78 21.03 -48.60
N THR A 122 -6.98 21.59 -48.75
CA THR A 122 -7.33 22.83 -48.01
C THR A 122 -8.67 22.82 -47.27
N ALA A 123 -9.52 21.81 -47.50
CA ALA A 123 -10.72 21.58 -46.70
C ALA A 123 -10.50 20.38 -45.76
N ALA A 124 -11.09 20.44 -44.56
CA ALA A 124 -10.99 19.38 -43.55
C ALA A 124 -11.24 18.00 -44.19
N PRO A 125 -10.37 17.00 -43.98
CA PRO A 125 -10.40 15.73 -44.72
C PRO A 125 -11.74 15.00 -44.55
N GLY A 126 -12.55 15.01 -45.62
CA GLY A 126 -13.87 14.40 -45.69
C GLY A 126 -15.07 15.35 -45.55
N ALA A 127 -14.87 16.68 -45.49
CA ALA A 127 -15.97 17.64 -45.51
C ALA A 127 -16.65 17.63 -46.88
N VAL A 128 -17.87 17.11 -46.92
CA VAL A 128 -18.70 17.10 -48.12
C VAL A 128 -19.62 18.31 -48.02
N MET A 129 -19.66 19.15 -49.04
CA MET A 129 -20.37 20.43 -48.97
C MET A 129 -21.88 20.21 -49.16
N PRO A 130 -22.73 20.88 -48.36
CA PRO A 130 -24.18 20.86 -48.58
C PRO A 130 -24.52 21.53 -49.92
N VAL A 131 -25.48 20.96 -50.63
CA VAL A 131 -25.97 21.40 -51.94
C VAL A 131 -27.21 22.28 -51.76
N ASN A 132 -27.49 23.20 -52.70
CA ASN A 132 -28.64 24.10 -52.57
C ASN A 132 -29.99 23.30 -52.52
N PRO A 133 -30.79 23.42 -51.44
CA PRO A 133 -32.02 22.64 -51.25
C PRO A 133 -33.16 23.01 -52.22
N ALA A 134 -33.04 24.11 -52.97
CA ALA A 134 -33.99 24.51 -54.01
C ALA A 134 -33.86 23.69 -55.32
N LEU A 135 -32.82 22.85 -55.44
CA LEU A 135 -32.51 22.08 -56.65
C LEU A 135 -33.32 20.78 -56.78
N GLY A 136 -34.09 20.40 -55.76
CA GLY A 136 -34.95 19.22 -55.78
C GLY A 136 -34.87 18.40 -54.48
N PRO A 137 -35.73 17.38 -54.34
CA PRO A 137 -35.76 16.51 -53.18
C PRO A 137 -34.46 15.71 -52.98
N GLU A 138 -33.73 15.41 -54.05
CA GLU A 138 -32.46 14.69 -54.02
C GLU A 138 -31.35 15.51 -53.32
N ALA A 139 -31.33 16.83 -53.51
CA ALA A 139 -30.38 17.72 -52.83
C ALA A 139 -30.68 17.86 -51.34
N GLN A 140 -31.95 17.78 -50.93
CA GLN A 140 -32.35 17.81 -49.53
C GLN A 140 -31.96 16.51 -48.81
N ALA A 141 -32.21 15.36 -49.45
CA ALA A 141 -31.80 14.06 -48.92
C ALA A 141 -30.27 13.97 -48.73
N TRP A 142 -29.51 14.52 -49.69
CA TRP A 142 -28.05 14.62 -49.59
C TRP A 142 -27.60 15.43 -48.37
N ASN A 143 -28.16 16.61 -48.17
CA ASN A 143 -27.79 17.46 -47.03
C ASN A 143 -28.09 16.81 -45.68
N LEU A 144 -29.20 16.07 -45.59
CA LEU A 144 -29.55 15.32 -44.38
C LEU A 144 -28.52 14.21 -44.10
N LEU A 145 -28.13 13.44 -45.12
CA LEU A 145 -27.12 12.39 -44.97
C LEU A 145 -25.73 12.94 -44.59
N VAL A 146 -25.33 14.08 -45.17
CA VAL A 146 -24.08 14.76 -44.81
C VAL A 146 -24.11 15.21 -43.35
N ALA A 147 -25.22 15.80 -42.91
CA ALA A 147 -25.40 16.25 -41.53
C ALA A 147 -25.37 15.09 -40.52
N GLU A 148 -26.04 13.98 -40.83
CA GLU A 148 -26.06 12.77 -40.00
C GLU A 148 -24.66 12.15 -39.88
N ARG A 149 -23.95 12.02 -40.99
CA ARG A 149 -22.55 11.54 -41.01
C ARG A 149 -21.62 12.44 -40.17
N ASP A 150 -21.74 13.75 -40.32
CA ASP A 150 -20.90 14.72 -39.59
C ASP A 150 -21.24 14.74 -38.09
N GLN A 151 -22.48 14.41 -37.71
CA GLN A 151 -22.85 14.18 -36.33
C GLN A 151 -22.17 12.93 -35.76
N VAL A 152 -22.30 11.78 -36.41
CA VAL A 152 -21.70 10.51 -35.97
C VAL A 152 -20.17 10.64 -35.82
N ARG A 153 -19.51 11.34 -36.76
CA ARG A 153 -18.06 11.54 -36.72
C ARG A 153 -17.60 12.42 -35.55
N ARG A 154 -18.38 13.45 -35.18
CA ARG A 154 -18.09 14.31 -34.03
C ARG A 154 -18.24 13.56 -32.71
N GLU A 155 -19.26 12.71 -32.60
CA GLU A 155 -19.49 11.86 -31.43
C GLU A 155 -18.32 10.88 -31.23
N ALA A 156 -17.87 10.21 -32.30
CA ALA A 156 -16.73 9.29 -32.24
C ALA A 156 -15.39 9.96 -31.86
N LEU A 157 -15.16 11.22 -32.28
CA LEU A 157 -13.97 11.98 -31.89
C LEU A 157 -14.03 12.39 -30.41
N ALA A 158 -15.19 12.80 -29.93
CA ALA A 158 -15.39 13.15 -28.53
C ALA A 158 -15.20 11.94 -27.61
N GLU A 159 -15.66 10.76 -28.02
CA GLU A 159 -15.48 9.50 -27.30
C GLU A 159 -14.00 9.11 -27.19
N LYS A 160 -13.25 9.12 -28.31
CA LYS A 160 -11.81 8.84 -28.30
C LYS A 160 -11.02 9.79 -27.39
N ALA A 161 -11.37 11.08 -27.37
CA ALA A 161 -10.74 12.06 -26.49
C ALA A 161 -11.04 11.76 -25.00
N ARG A 162 -12.28 11.37 -24.68
CA ARG A 162 -12.67 10.95 -23.32
C ARG A 162 -11.93 9.69 -22.88
N GLU A 163 -11.81 8.69 -23.74
CA GLU A 163 -11.07 7.46 -23.45
C GLU A 163 -9.58 7.72 -23.22
N ALA A 164 -8.95 8.59 -24.02
CA ALA A 164 -7.54 8.95 -23.86
C ALA A 164 -7.29 9.70 -22.54
N LEU A 165 -8.18 10.63 -22.18
CA LEU A 165 -8.13 11.33 -20.90
C LEU A 165 -8.40 10.40 -19.71
N GLY A 166 -9.34 9.47 -19.85
CA GLY A 166 -9.65 8.44 -18.87
C GLY A 166 -8.44 7.55 -18.58
N ARG A 167 -7.80 6.99 -19.63
CA ARG A 167 -6.58 6.17 -19.50
C ARG A 167 -5.44 6.92 -18.81
N ARG A 168 -5.24 8.20 -19.14
CA ARG A 168 -4.17 9.03 -18.52
C ARG A 168 -4.47 9.35 -17.06
N ARG A 169 -5.74 9.57 -16.71
CA ARG A 169 -6.18 9.82 -15.33
C ARG A 169 -6.08 8.55 -14.49
N GLN A 170 -6.46 7.41 -15.05
CA GLN A 170 -6.34 6.10 -14.41
C GLN A 170 -4.86 5.75 -14.15
N ALA A 171 -4.00 5.83 -15.17
CA ALA A 171 -2.57 5.55 -15.00
C ALA A 171 -1.88 6.47 -13.95
N ARG A 172 -2.30 7.74 -13.84
CA ARG A 172 -1.82 8.65 -12.80
C ARG A 172 -2.34 8.25 -11.41
N GLY A 173 -3.62 7.90 -11.31
CA GLY A 173 -4.22 7.41 -10.07
C GLY A 173 -3.59 6.11 -9.58
N ASP A 174 -3.26 5.19 -10.49
CA ASP A 174 -2.62 3.91 -10.17
C ASP A 174 -1.21 4.11 -9.61
N LEU A 175 -0.43 5.05 -10.18
CA LEU A 175 0.90 5.41 -9.66
C LEU A 175 0.80 6.10 -8.29
N ASP A 176 -0.15 7.02 -8.11
CA ASP A 176 -0.36 7.68 -6.82
C ASP A 176 -0.76 6.67 -5.74
N ALA A 177 -1.65 5.72 -6.07
CA ALA A 177 -2.06 4.64 -5.17
C ALA A 177 -0.92 3.68 -4.85
N ALA A 178 -0.08 3.33 -5.83
CA ALA A 178 1.10 2.48 -5.61
C ALA A 178 2.12 3.16 -4.68
N CYS A 179 2.38 4.45 -4.87
CA CYS A 179 3.27 5.22 -4.00
C CYS A 179 2.69 5.45 -2.60
N ASP A 180 1.37 5.60 -2.46
CA ASP A 180 0.70 5.71 -1.15
C ASP A 180 0.64 4.36 -0.41
N ALA A 181 0.68 3.23 -1.12
CA ALA A 181 0.79 1.89 -0.53
C ALA A 181 2.21 1.55 0.00
N MET A 182 3.23 2.36 -0.34
CA MET A 182 4.59 2.17 0.17
C MET A 182 4.71 2.59 1.63
N SER A 183 5.45 1.82 2.43
CA SER A 183 5.79 2.18 3.82
C SER A 183 6.83 3.30 3.92
N GLN A 184 7.55 3.58 2.83
CA GLN A 184 8.58 4.62 2.75
C GLN A 184 7.98 5.96 2.34
N GLY A 185 8.45 7.04 2.94
CA GLY A 185 8.08 8.40 2.53
C GLY A 185 8.79 8.77 1.23
N LEU A 186 8.06 9.21 0.23
CA LEU A 186 8.61 9.64 -1.05
C LEU A 186 8.28 11.11 -1.29
N ILE A 187 9.30 11.92 -1.58
CA ILE A 187 9.14 13.32 -1.96
C ILE A 187 9.92 13.58 -3.25
N LEU A 188 9.26 14.18 -4.23
CA LEU A 188 9.89 14.60 -5.49
C LEU A 188 9.92 16.12 -5.57
N PHE A 189 11.08 16.66 -5.94
CA PHE A 189 11.31 18.09 -6.12
C PHE A 189 11.39 18.45 -7.60
N ASP A 190 11.07 19.69 -7.93
CA ASP A 190 11.37 20.26 -9.23
C ASP A 190 12.82 20.82 -9.31
N ASP A 191 13.11 21.51 -10.41
CA ASP A 191 14.38 22.17 -10.69
C ASP A 191 14.60 23.47 -9.88
N GLN A 192 13.57 23.96 -9.20
CA GLN A 192 13.63 25.11 -8.30
C GLN A 192 13.71 24.70 -6.82
N GLY A 193 13.61 23.40 -6.52
CA GLY A 193 13.62 22.88 -5.16
C GLY A 193 12.25 22.91 -4.46
N GLN A 194 11.16 23.09 -5.22
CA GLN A 194 9.79 22.99 -4.71
C GLN A 194 9.28 21.56 -4.78
N ILE A 195 8.42 21.18 -3.84
CA ILE A 195 7.86 19.83 -3.76
C ILE A 195 6.78 19.64 -4.82
N LYS A 196 7.05 18.79 -5.81
CA LYS A 196 6.10 18.39 -6.85
C LYS A 196 5.17 17.27 -6.41
N TYR A 197 5.67 16.38 -5.55
CA TYR A 197 4.93 15.22 -5.10
C TYR A 197 5.38 14.79 -3.71
N ALA A 198 4.42 14.40 -2.87
CA ALA A 198 4.65 13.70 -1.61
C ALA A 198 3.56 12.63 -1.43
N ASN A 199 3.95 11.43 -1.00
CA ASN A 199 3.01 10.37 -0.64
C ASN A 199 2.53 10.50 0.82
N GLY A 200 1.52 9.72 1.20
CA GLY A 200 0.94 9.74 2.55
C GLY A 200 1.94 9.38 3.65
N ALA A 201 2.87 8.45 3.39
CA ALA A 201 3.92 8.09 4.33
C ALA A 201 4.85 9.28 4.65
N ALA A 202 5.25 10.08 3.64
CA ALA A 202 6.07 11.27 3.84
C ALA A 202 5.36 12.33 4.70
N ALA A 203 4.07 12.58 4.45
CA ALA A 203 3.26 13.50 5.24
C ALA A 203 3.17 13.05 6.71
N THR A 204 3.03 11.74 6.94
CA THR A 204 2.99 11.13 8.28
C THR A 204 4.33 11.28 9.01
N PHE A 205 5.44 10.94 8.35
CA PHE A 205 6.77 11.05 8.95
C PHE A 205 7.17 12.49 9.29
N LEU A 206 6.82 13.45 8.44
CA LEU A 206 7.15 14.86 8.62
C LEU A 206 6.11 15.62 9.48
N ARG A 207 4.95 15.02 9.77
CA ARG A 207 3.83 15.62 10.51
C ARG A 207 3.33 16.93 9.86
N VAL A 208 3.26 16.94 8.53
CA VAL A 208 2.77 18.08 7.73
C VAL A 208 1.64 17.60 6.82
N ASP A 209 0.57 18.38 6.71
CA ASP A 209 -0.54 18.08 5.81
C ASP A 209 -0.06 18.02 4.35
N ARG A 210 -0.43 16.96 3.62
CA ARG A 210 -0.05 16.74 2.22
C ARG A 210 -0.38 17.95 1.32
N GLU A 211 -1.52 18.59 1.55
CA GLU A 211 -1.96 19.76 0.79
C GLU A 211 -1.04 20.99 0.97
N LYS A 212 -0.42 21.11 2.15
CA LYS A 212 0.53 22.19 2.45
C LYS A 212 1.95 21.88 1.98
N MET A 213 2.24 20.62 1.65
CA MET A 213 3.55 20.21 1.15
C MET A 213 3.71 20.48 -0.34
N VAL A 214 2.67 20.27 -1.15
CA VAL A 214 2.76 20.44 -2.61
C VAL A 214 2.97 21.92 -2.96
N ASN A 215 3.96 22.21 -3.81
CA ASN A 215 4.46 23.54 -4.16
C ASN A 215 5.13 24.33 -3.01
N ALA A 216 5.37 23.71 -1.86
CA ALA A 216 6.16 24.34 -0.80
C ALA A 216 7.66 24.18 -1.06
N ASP A 217 8.44 25.14 -0.56
CA ASP A 217 9.91 25.03 -0.51
C ASP A 217 10.31 23.91 0.47
N VAL A 218 11.43 23.23 0.16
CA VAL A 218 11.99 22.16 0.98
C VAL A 218 12.13 22.56 2.47
N GLY A 219 12.47 23.82 2.77
CA GLY A 219 12.66 24.30 4.14
C GLY A 219 11.37 24.48 4.95
N VAL A 220 10.21 24.53 4.28
CA VAL A 220 8.91 24.62 4.95
C VAL A 220 8.43 23.24 5.39
N ALA A 221 8.68 22.23 4.56
CA ALA A 221 8.26 20.85 4.83
C ALA A 221 9.27 20.06 5.68
N ILE A 222 10.57 20.32 5.52
CA ILE A 222 11.65 19.58 6.20
C ILE A 222 12.46 20.57 7.04
N LYS A 223 12.31 20.49 8.36
CA LYS A 223 13.02 21.34 9.34
C LYS A 223 14.43 20.86 9.68
N VAL A 224 15.08 20.14 8.76
CA VAL A 224 16.41 19.56 8.97
C VAL A 224 17.39 20.19 7.99
N ASP A 225 18.25 21.07 8.51
CA ASP A 225 19.16 21.90 7.70
C ASP A 225 20.09 21.07 6.81
N SER A 226 20.57 19.93 7.30
CA SER A 226 21.45 19.04 6.53
C SER A 226 20.73 18.43 5.31
N VAL A 227 19.45 18.09 5.44
CA VAL A 227 18.63 17.54 4.34
C VAL A 227 18.31 18.64 3.33
N VAL A 228 17.95 19.83 3.79
CA VAL A 228 17.71 21.00 2.93
C VAL A 228 18.96 21.35 2.11
N ALA A 229 20.13 21.36 2.74
CA ALA A 229 21.40 21.61 2.06
C ALA A 229 21.69 20.54 1.00
N ALA A 230 21.47 19.26 1.32
CA ALA A 230 21.67 18.16 0.38
C ALA A 230 20.75 18.24 -0.85
N VAL A 231 19.47 18.61 -0.66
CA VAL A 231 18.54 18.84 -1.78
C VAL A 231 19.01 19.99 -2.66
N ARG A 232 19.39 21.12 -2.06
CA ARG A 232 19.87 22.29 -2.81
C ARG A 232 21.14 21.97 -3.60
N GLN A 233 22.06 21.19 -3.05
CA GLN A 233 23.27 20.74 -3.77
C GLN A 233 22.96 19.81 -4.95
N VAL A 234 21.93 18.97 -4.85
CA VAL A 234 21.49 18.09 -5.92
C VAL A 234 20.78 18.88 -7.03
N VAL A 235 19.89 19.79 -6.66
CA VAL A 235 19.16 20.67 -7.60
C VAL A 235 20.13 21.61 -8.33
N ALA A 236 21.10 22.19 -7.63
CA ALA A 236 22.15 23.02 -8.23
C ALA A 236 23.14 22.25 -9.13
N GLY A 237 23.01 20.92 -9.23
CA GLY A 237 23.88 20.07 -10.05
C GLY A 237 25.29 19.85 -9.49
N THR A 238 25.60 20.39 -8.31
CA THR A 238 26.90 20.28 -7.63
C THR A 238 27.13 18.86 -7.11
N SER A 239 26.09 18.16 -6.67
CA SER A 239 26.19 16.78 -6.17
C SER A 239 25.46 15.80 -7.09
N ARG A 240 26.21 14.80 -7.59
CA ARG A 240 25.68 13.71 -8.43
C ARG A 240 25.55 12.38 -7.68
N ARG A 241 25.87 12.35 -6.38
CA ARG A 241 25.87 11.13 -5.56
C ARG A 241 24.69 11.14 -4.60
N ARG A 242 24.22 9.94 -4.25
CA ARG A 242 23.23 9.75 -3.19
C ARG A 242 23.82 10.25 -1.86
N SER A 243 23.08 11.10 -1.17
CA SER A 243 23.40 11.54 0.19
C SER A 243 22.44 10.85 1.16
N VAL A 244 22.96 10.27 2.23
CA VAL A 244 22.17 9.59 3.26
C VAL A 244 22.39 10.32 4.57
N ILE A 245 21.31 10.73 5.22
CA ILE A 245 21.33 11.51 6.45
C ILE A 245 20.37 10.82 7.43
N ASP A 246 20.90 10.36 8.56
CA ASP A 246 20.11 9.81 9.65
C ASP A 246 19.79 10.94 10.64
N VAL A 247 18.52 11.09 11.01
CA VAL A 247 18.03 12.18 11.87
C VAL A 247 17.25 11.60 13.02
N ASP A 248 17.65 11.95 14.23
CA ASP A 248 16.95 11.56 15.46
C ASP A 248 15.74 12.46 15.69
N ARG A 249 14.53 11.88 15.75
CA ARG A 249 13.35 12.58 16.29
C ARG A 249 13.47 12.62 17.80
N LYS A 250 13.92 13.76 18.34
CA LYS A 250 13.74 14.06 19.76
C LYS A 250 12.25 14.23 20.05
N ALA A 251 11.81 13.72 21.20
CA ALA A 251 10.43 13.87 21.68
C ALA A 251 10.12 15.34 22.01
N GLU A 252 9.78 16.14 21.02
CA GLU A 252 9.18 17.46 21.26
C GLU A 252 7.69 17.29 21.53
N SER A 253 7.34 17.13 22.82
CA SER A 253 6.11 17.57 23.49
C SER A 253 5.64 16.59 24.58
N LYS A 254 5.22 17.15 25.73
CA LYS A 254 4.54 16.49 26.86
C LYS A 254 3.15 15.98 26.46
N GLY A 255 3.08 14.98 25.58
CA GLY A 255 1.84 14.32 25.18
C GLY A 255 2.09 12.84 24.91
N THR A 256 1.11 12.02 25.25
CA THR A 256 1.11 10.55 25.44
C THR A 256 1.45 9.71 24.20
N ASP A 257 1.94 10.31 23.10
CA ASP A 257 2.30 9.62 21.83
C ASP A 257 3.62 10.14 21.24
N SER A 258 4.65 10.27 22.08
CA SER A 258 6.00 10.63 21.64
C SER A 258 6.83 9.38 21.32
N THR A 259 6.66 8.82 20.12
CA THR A 259 7.60 7.84 19.56
C THR A 259 8.89 8.55 19.16
N ALA A 260 9.88 8.56 20.05
CA ALA A 260 11.26 8.82 19.67
C ALA A 260 11.67 7.80 18.60
N GLY A 261 12.33 8.25 17.53
CA GLY A 261 12.69 7.35 16.43
C GLY A 261 13.64 7.99 15.42
N VAL A 262 14.37 7.15 14.69
CA VAL A 262 15.41 7.57 13.74
C VAL A 262 14.85 7.49 12.32
N LEU A 263 14.83 8.62 11.62
CA LEU A 263 14.44 8.70 10.21
C LEU A 263 15.69 8.83 9.34
N ARG A 264 15.78 7.99 8.31
CA ARG A 264 16.82 8.06 7.28
C ARG A 264 16.29 8.79 6.06
N PHE A 265 16.93 9.90 5.72
CA PHE A 265 16.68 10.67 4.52
C PHE A 265 17.72 10.31 3.45
N SER A 266 17.26 9.68 2.37
CA SER A 266 18.07 9.38 1.19
C SER A 266 17.76 10.37 0.07
N VAL A 267 18.64 11.35 -0.14
CA VAL A 267 18.52 12.32 -1.24
C VAL A 267 19.19 11.77 -2.49
N ARG A 268 18.43 11.65 -3.58
CA ARG A 268 18.88 11.10 -4.87
C ARG A 268 18.61 12.08 -6.01
N PRO A 269 19.57 12.29 -6.94
CA PRO A 269 19.31 13.01 -8.17
C PRO A 269 18.40 12.18 -9.10
N VAL A 270 17.39 12.82 -9.67
CA VAL A 270 16.55 12.29 -10.74
C VAL A 270 16.80 13.12 -12.00
N ARG A 271 17.36 12.48 -13.02
CA ARG A 271 17.63 13.13 -14.30
C ARG A 271 16.40 13.06 -15.20
N ARG A 272 15.94 14.21 -15.67
CA ARG A 272 15.13 14.34 -16.89
C ARG A 272 16.00 14.96 -17.98
N GLU A 273 15.63 14.75 -19.24
CA GLU A 273 16.42 15.15 -20.42
C GLU A 273 16.89 16.62 -20.38
N ASP A 274 16.14 17.53 -19.74
CA ASP A 274 16.48 18.96 -19.66
C ASP A 274 16.58 19.55 -18.22
N ALA A 275 16.41 18.75 -17.16
CA ALA A 275 16.37 19.29 -15.79
C ALA A 275 16.87 18.32 -14.70
N ALA A 276 17.63 18.85 -13.75
CA ALA A 276 18.02 18.16 -12.52
C ALA A 276 16.90 18.29 -11.48
N SER A 277 16.29 17.16 -11.11
CA SER A 277 15.32 17.10 -10.01
C SER A 277 15.91 16.30 -8.85
N ALA A 278 15.47 16.57 -7.63
CA ALA A 278 15.83 15.78 -6.46
C ALA A 278 14.67 14.87 -6.03
N MET A 279 15.00 13.74 -5.44
CA MET A 279 14.05 12.83 -4.81
C MET A 279 14.55 12.49 -3.41
N ILE A 280 13.67 12.53 -2.43
CA ILE A 280 13.94 12.06 -1.07
C ILE A 280 13.15 10.78 -0.84
N VAL A 281 13.84 9.78 -0.31
CA VAL A 281 13.20 8.61 0.30
C VAL A 281 13.43 8.70 1.81
N ILE A 282 12.35 8.62 2.58
CA ILE A 282 12.33 8.64 4.05
C ILE A 282 12.02 7.23 4.52
N GLU A 283 12.91 6.68 5.34
CA GLU A 283 12.76 5.35 5.94
C GLU A 283 12.78 5.49 7.46
N ASP A 284 11.85 4.84 8.16
CA ASP A 284 11.94 4.68 9.61
C ASP A 284 12.88 3.51 9.92
N ILE A 285 14.08 3.84 10.38
CA ILE A 285 15.13 2.88 10.71
C ILE A 285 15.26 2.70 12.23
N THR A 286 14.27 3.12 13.02
CA THR A 286 14.32 3.07 14.49
C THR A 286 14.63 1.67 15.00
N GLN A 287 13.90 0.66 14.52
CA GLN A 287 14.11 -0.74 14.93
C GLN A 287 15.47 -1.28 14.46
N GLN A 288 15.90 -0.89 13.26
CA GLN A 288 17.22 -1.29 12.75
C GLN A 288 18.34 -0.69 13.61
N LYS A 289 18.26 0.60 13.94
CA LYS A 289 19.25 1.28 14.79
C LYS A 289 19.27 0.73 16.20
N ALA A 290 18.10 0.51 16.80
CA ALA A 290 17.99 -0.12 18.11
C ALA A 290 18.62 -1.53 18.12
N ALA A 291 18.39 -2.33 17.07
CA ALA A 291 19.02 -3.64 16.93
C ALA A 291 20.54 -3.56 16.71
N GLU A 292 21.02 -2.63 15.87
CA GLU A 292 22.46 -2.39 15.67
C GLU A 292 23.15 -1.96 16.97
N GLU A 293 22.54 -1.03 17.72
CA GLU A 293 23.04 -0.56 19.01
C GLU A 293 23.04 -1.67 20.06
N ALA A 294 21.97 -2.45 20.16
CA ALA A 294 21.90 -3.62 21.04
C ALA A 294 22.99 -4.64 20.70
N ARG A 295 23.26 -4.89 19.41
CA ARG A 295 24.34 -5.78 18.96
C ARG A 295 25.72 -5.25 19.32
N HIS A 296 25.95 -3.95 19.18
CA HIS A 296 27.23 -3.34 19.57
C HIS A 296 27.43 -3.36 21.09
N ALA A 297 26.38 -3.05 21.85
CA ALA A 297 26.39 -3.16 23.30
C ALA A 297 26.66 -4.60 23.75
N PHE A 298 26.06 -5.60 23.08
CA PHE A 298 26.32 -7.02 23.32
C PHE A 298 27.81 -7.36 23.18
N VAL A 299 28.42 -7.02 22.05
CA VAL A 299 29.84 -7.34 21.79
C VAL A 299 30.76 -6.65 22.79
N ALA A 300 30.47 -5.38 23.13
CA ALA A 300 31.25 -4.64 24.11
C ALA A 300 31.16 -5.27 25.51
N GLN A 301 29.96 -5.59 25.97
CA GLN A 301 29.73 -6.20 27.28
C GLN A 301 30.28 -7.63 27.36
N ALA A 302 30.12 -8.41 26.31
CA ALA A 302 30.73 -9.74 26.18
C ALA A 302 32.26 -9.68 26.34
N THR A 303 32.89 -8.73 25.65
CA THR A 303 34.34 -8.53 25.74
C THR A 303 34.77 -8.15 27.16
N HIS A 304 34.01 -7.31 27.84
CA HIS A 304 34.30 -6.92 29.23
C HIS A 304 34.17 -8.10 30.19
N GLU A 305 33.07 -8.84 30.12
CA GLU A 305 32.78 -9.98 31.01
C GLU A 305 33.73 -11.17 30.81
N LEU A 306 34.29 -11.34 29.61
CA LEU A 306 35.34 -12.34 29.35
C LEU A 306 36.73 -11.88 29.84
N ARG A 307 37.02 -10.58 29.77
CA ARG A 307 38.34 -10.04 30.14
C ARG A 307 38.62 -10.17 31.64
N THR A 308 37.61 -9.97 32.50
CA THR A 308 37.76 -10.08 33.96
C THR A 308 38.21 -11.48 34.43
N PRO A 309 37.49 -12.58 34.16
CA PRO A 309 37.91 -13.92 34.57
C PRO A 309 39.26 -14.30 33.96
N LEU A 310 39.53 -13.91 32.70
CA LEU A 310 40.82 -14.16 32.06
C LEU A 310 41.98 -13.44 32.77
N THR A 311 41.76 -12.21 33.22
CA THR A 311 42.75 -11.42 33.98
C THR A 311 43.00 -12.03 35.35
N ASN A 312 41.94 -12.48 36.04
CA ASN A 312 42.07 -13.19 37.31
C ASN A 312 42.82 -14.51 37.15
N ILE A 313 42.49 -15.33 36.15
CA ILE A 313 43.20 -16.58 35.85
C ILE A 313 44.69 -16.29 35.65
N ARG A 314 45.04 -15.27 34.84
CA ARG A 314 46.45 -14.90 34.63
C ARG A 314 47.14 -14.51 35.94
N LEU A 315 46.53 -13.63 36.72
CA LEU A 315 47.09 -13.17 38.00
C LEU A 315 47.32 -14.35 38.98
N TYR A 316 46.34 -15.25 39.11
CA TYR A 316 46.48 -16.38 40.02
C TYR A 316 47.43 -17.46 39.48
N VAL A 317 47.60 -17.57 38.16
CA VAL A 317 48.68 -18.39 37.58
C VAL A 317 50.04 -17.81 37.95
N GLU A 318 50.23 -16.49 37.83
CA GLU A 318 51.45 -15.81 38.27
C GLU A 318 51.70 -16.03 39.76
N THR A 319 50.70 -15.84 40.63
CA THR A 319 50.78 -16.13 42.08
C THR A 319 51.12 -17.61 42.37
N ALA A 320 50.55 -18.56 41.62
CA ALA A 320 50.84 -19.98 41.82
C ALA A 320 52.26 -20.35 41.43
N ILE A 321 52.85 -19.64 40.46
CA ILE A 321 54.23 -19.84 39.99
C ILE A 321 55.23 -19.15 40.93
N GLU A 322 55.00 -17.88 41.28
CA GLU A 322 55.94 -17.06 42.05
C GLU A 322 55.90 -17.39 43.55
N ASP A 323 54.73 -17.38 44.16
CA ASP A 323 54.57 -17.54 45.61
C ASP A 323 54.27 -19.00 46.00
N GLY A 324 53.70 -19.77 45.06
CA GLY A 324 53.29 -21.15 45.31
C GLY A 324 54.45 -22.14 45.46
N GLU A 325 55.69 -21.79 45.12
CA GLU A 325 56.88 -22.57 45.48
C GLU A 325 57.27 -22.41 46.95
N ALA A 326 57.08 -21.20 47.50
CA ALA A 326 57.40 -20.91 48.90
C ALA A 326 56.30 -21.42 49.86
N ASP A 327 55.04 -21.37 49.45
CA ASP A 327 53.90 -21.84 50.25
C ASP A 327 52.92 -22.71 49.42
N PRO A 328 52.88 -24.04 49.68
CA PRO A 328 51.93 -24.94 49.03
C PRO A 328 50.46 -24.57 49.23
N SER A 329 50.11 -23.87 50.32
CA SER A 329 48.73 -23.45 50.59
C SER A 329 48.26 -22.35 49.64
N ILE A 330 49.14 -21.39 49.31
CA ILE A 330 48.89 -20.34 48.31
C ILE A 330 48.65 -20.98 46.94
N ARG A 331 49.46 -21.99 46.58
CA ARG A 331 49.28 -22.74 45.32
C ARG A 331 47.90 -23.40 45.24
N VAL A 332 47.47 -24.07 46.31
CA VAL A 332 46.13 -24.71 46.35
C VAL A 332 45.03 -23.66 46.22
N GLN A 333 45.14 -22.54 46.93
CA GLN A 333 44.16 -21.46 46.82
C GLN A 333 44.10 -20.88 45.40
N ALA A 334 45.26 -20.61 44.79
CA ALA A 334 45.34 -20.09 43.43
C ALA A 334 44.73 -21.07 42.41
N LEU A 335 45.03 -22.37 42.51
CA LEU A 335 44.43 -23.40 41.65
C LEU A 335 42.91 -23.48 41.80
N ASN A 336 42.39 -23.36 43.02
CA ASN A 336 40.95 -23.32 43.26
C ASN A 336 40.30 -22.10 42.61
N VAL A 337 40.93 -20.92 42.71
CA VAL A 337 40.44 -19.70 42.05
C VAL A 337 40.47 -19.87 40.53
N ILE A 338 41.57 -20.37 39.95
CA ILE A 338 41.70 -20.63 38.51
C ILE A 338 40.58 -21.57 38.02
N ASN A 339 40.32 -22.67 38.74
CA ASN A 339 39.26 -23.62 38.39
C ASN A 339 37.87 -22.95 38.46
N SER A 340 37.62 -22.13 39.48
CA SER A 340 36.35 -21.41 39.63
C SER A 340 36.12 -20.38 38.50
N GLU A 341 37.13 -19.60 38.13
CA GLU A 341 37.05 -18.62 37.04
C GLU A 341 36.97 -19.31 35.65
N SER A 342 37.60 -20.47 35.48
CA SER A 342 37.47 -21.27 34.25
C SER A 342 36.04 -21.78 34.06
N ARG A 343 35.42 -22.33 35.12
CA ARG A 343 34.01 -22.74 35.10
C ARG A 343 33.07 -21.54 34.87
N ARG A 344 33.41 -20.38 35.42
CA ARG A 344 32.67 -19.14 35.16
C ARG A 344 32.76 -18.73 33.70
N LEU A 345 33.94 -18.80 33.09
CA LEU A 345 34.15 -18.47 31.68
C LEU A 345 33.40 -19.44 30.76
N GLU A 346 33.42 -20.74 31.06
CA GLU A 346 32.61 -21.75 30.36
C GLU A 346 31.11 -21.41 30.38
N ARG A 347 30.58 -21.02 31.55
CA ARG A 347 29.19 -20.57 31.68
C ARG A 347 28.89 -19.33 30.82
N ILE A 348 29.76 -18.32 30.85
CA ILE A 348 29.59 -17.09 30.07
C ILE A 348 29.56 -17.42 28.56
N VAL A 349 30.45 -18.29 28.09
CA VAL A 349 30.47 -18.73 26.69
C VAL A 349 29.19 -19.50 26.34
N GLY A 350 28.73 -20.39 27.21
CA GLY A 350 27.46 -21.11 27.05
C GLY A 350 26.24 -20.18 27.00
N GLU A 351 26.21 -19.15 27.84
CA GLU A 351 25.17 -18.10 27.80
C GLU A 351 25.17 -17.35 26.47
N MET A 352 26.35 -16.97 25.96
CA MET A 352 26.46 -16.28 24.66
C MET A 352 25.99 -17.15 23.50
N LEU A 353 26.38 -18.42 23.50
CA LEU A 353 25.94 -19.37 22.48
C LEU A 353 24.41 -19.55 22.53
N SER A 354 23.85 -19.68 23.73
CA SER A 354 22.40 -19.79 23.94
C SER A 354 21.66 -18.58 23.36
N VAL A 355 22.16 -17.37 23.59
CA VAL A 355 21.58 -16.13 23.02
C VAL A 355 21.63 -16.15 21.49
N ALA A 356 22.78 -16.52 20.91
CA ALA A 356 22.92 -16.60 19.46
C ALA A 356 21.97 -17.64 18.83
N GLU A 357 21.79 -18.79 19.48
CA GLU A 357 20.84 -19.82 19.06
C GLU A 357 19.39 -19.36 19.15
N ILE A 358 19.03 -18.60 20.20
CA ILE A 358 17.70 -18.00 20.35
C ILE A 358 17.44 -17.00 19.22
N GLU A 359 18.40 -16.14 18.89
CA GLU A 359 18.27 -15.16 17.79
C GLU A 359 18.17 -15.82 16.41
N ALA A 360 18.88 -16.93 16.21
CA ALA A 360 18.81 -17.71 14.98
C ALA A 360 17.54 -18.58 14.88
N GLY A 361 16.71 -18.64 15.94
CA GLY A 361 15.58 -19.59 16.02
C GLY A 361 16.02 -21.07 16.04
N ALA A 362 17.29 -21.33 16.33
CA ALA A 362 17.90 -22.66 16.33
C ALA A 362 17.84 -23.33 17.71
N PHE A 363 17.40 -22.62 18.75
CA PHE A 363 17.35 -23.11 20.12
C PHE A 363 16.26 -24.17 20.30
N LYS A 364 16.65 -25.45 20.17
CA LYS A 364 15.75 -26.61 20.23
C LYS A 364 15.86 -27.33 21.56
N LEU A 365 14.74 -27.81 22.09
CA LEU A 365 14.72 -28.65 23.29
C LEU A 365 15.04 -30.11 22.95
N LYS A 366 15.86 -30.75 23.78
CA LYS A 366 15.93 -32.21 23.87
C LYS A 366 15.19 -32.61 25.14
N SER A 367 13.95 -33.08 24.99
CA SER A 367 13.12 -33.46 26.13
C SER A 367 13.51 -34.86 26.60
N ASP A 368 13.97 -34.96 27.84
CA ASP A 368 14.29 -36.22 28.52
C ASP A 368 13.59 -36.26 29.89
N ASP A 369 13.56 -37.43 30.54
CA ASP A 369 13.08 -37.55 31.92
C ASP A 369 14.09 -36.95 32.90
N VAL A 370 13.72 -35.81 33.49
CA VAL A 370 14.56 -35.08 34.44
C VAL A 370 14.21 -35.46 35.87
N ARG A 371 15.24 -36.00 36.55
CA ARG A 371 15.27 -36.27 37.98
C ARG A 371 15.58 -34.99 38.76
N LEU A 372 14.54 -34.30 39.22
CA LEU A 372 14.63 -33.02 39.92
C LEU A 372 15.44 -33.09 41.21
N ASP A 373 15.40 -34.22 41.91
CA ASP A 373 16.19 -34.51 43.11
C ASP A 373 17.69 -34.32 42.85
N GLN A 374 18.21 -34.96 41.80
CA GLN A 374 19.62 -34.84 41.42
C GLN A 374 19.98 -33.42 40.96
N LEU A 375 19.04 -32.73 40.32
CA LEU A 375 19.24 -31.37 39.83
C LEU A 375 19.41 -30.39 41.00
N PHE A 376 18.53 -30.45 42.00
CA PHE A 376 18.60 -29.59 43.17
C PHE A 376 19.79 -29.92 44.08
N ASP A 377 20.18 -31.20 44.18
CA ASP A 377 21.39 -31.60 44.92
C ASP A 377 22.66 -31.00 44.28
N GLY A 378 22.77 -31.03 42.94
CA GLY A 378 23.86 -30.38 42.22
C GLY A 378 23.89 -28.87 42.46
N LEU A 379 22.74 -28.19 42.30
CA LEU A 379 22.60 -26.76 42.60
C LEU A 379 23.02 -26.40 44.02
N LYS A 380 22.64 -27.23 45.00
CA LYS A 380 23.03 -27.02 46.40
C LYS A 380 24.55 -27.11 46.55
N GLN A 381 25.19 -28.14 46.00
CA GLN A 381 26.64 -28.31 46.08
C GLN A 381 27.40 -27.15 45.47
N ASP A 382 26.96 -26.66 44.30
CA ASP A 382 27.64 -25.59 43.56
C ASP A 382 27.63 -24.25 44.31
N TYR A 383 26.55 -23.95 45.04
CA TYR A 383 26.37 -22.64 45.68
C TYR A 383 26.59 -22.64 47.19
N GLN A 384 26.69 -23.81 47.84
CA GLN A 384 26.82 -23.88 49.29
C GLN A 384 28.09 -23.21 49.81
N GLN A 385 29.23 -23.42 49.14
CA GLN A 385 30.49 -22.77 49.53
C GLN A 385 30.43 -21.25 49.31
N GLN A 386 29.92 -20.80 48.15
CA GLN A 386 29.79 -19.38 47.85
C GLN A 386 28.86 -18.66 48.84
N ALA A 387 27.75 -19.31 49.24
CA ALA A 387 26.83 -18.77 50.24
C ALA A 387 27.49 -18.66 51.62
N MET A 388 28.27 -19.67 52.03
CA MET A 388 29.04 -19.63 53.28
C MET A 388 30.07 -18.50 53.29
N GLU A 389 30.85 -18.35 52.22
CA GLU A 389 31.87 -17.30 52.08
C GLU A 389 31.25 -15.90 52.13
N LYS A 390 30.07 -15.72 51.51
CA LYS A 390 29.29 -14.47 51.58
C LYS A 390 28.49 -14.28 52.86
N LYS A 391 28.46 -15.27 53.77
CA LYS A 391 27.61 -15.28 54.97
C LYS A 391 26.12 -15.11 54.66
N ILE A 392 25.63 -15.80 53.64
CA ILE A 392 24.22 -15.82 53.24
C ILE A 392 23.62 -17.17 53.61
N ALA A 393 22.44 -17.17 54.23
CA ALA A 393 21.72 -18.41 54.53
C ALA A 393 21.05 -18.95 53.26
N LEU A 394 21.55 -20.07 52.72
CA LEU A 394 20.96 -20.76 51.56
C LEU A 394 20.11 -21.95 52.03
N VAL A 395 18.80 -21.89 51.79
CA VAL A 395 17.83 -22.90 52.24
C VAL A 395 17.08 -23.49 51.06
N PHE A 396 17.02 -24.81 50.98
CA PHE A 396 16.19 -25.54 50.02
C PHE A 396 14.99 -26.16 50.74
N VAL A 397 13.79 -25.77 50.34
CA VAL A 397 12.52 -26.32 50.83
C VAL A 397 11.92 -27.15 49.70
N LEU A 398 12.21 -28.46 49.74
CA LEU A 398 11.77 -29.41 48.74
C LEU A 398 10.59 -30.24 49.27
N PRO A 399 9.60 -30.58 48.43
CA PRO A 399 8.52 -31.46 48.82
C PRO A 399 9.07 -32.89 49.01
N PRO A 400 8.42 -33.73 49.85
CA PRO A 400 8.90 -35.08 50.13
C PRO A 400 8.93 -35.99 48.91
N LYS A 401 8.14 -35.67 47.87
CA LYS A 401 8.12 -36.37 46.59
C LYS A 401 8.15 -35.36 45.46
N LEU A 402 9.21 -35.40 44.66
CA LEU A 402 9.35 -34.60 43.44
C LEU A 402 8.81 -35.39 42.23
N PRO A 403 8.05 -34.76 41.33
CA PRO A 403 7.63 -35.40 40.08
C PRO A 403 8.82 -35.57 39.12
N VAL A 404 8.68 -36.47 38.16
CA VAL A 404 9.59 -36.52 37.00
C VAL A 404 9.15 -35.45 36.02
N LEU A 405 10.08 -34.58 35.62
CA LEU A 405 9.81 -33.50 34.67
C LEU A 405 10.29 -33.93 33.28
N GLN A 406 9.40 -33.90 32.28
CA GLN A 406 9.77 -34.06 30.87
C GLN A 406 10.32 -32.73 30.35
N ALA A 407 11.65 -32.59 30.32
CA ALA A 407 12.33 -31.35 29.97
C ALA A 407 13.76 -31.58 29.49
N ASP A 408 14.37 -30.52 28.97
CA ASP A 408 15.80 -30.48 28.67
C ASP A 408 16.58 -30.18 29.96
N ARG A 409 17.20 -31.23 30.53
CA ARG A 409 17.92 -31.16 31.82
C ARG A 409 18.95 -30.05 31.84
N GLU A 410 19.74 -29.91 30.76
CA GLU A 410 20.82 -28.92 30.69
C GLU A 410 20.26 -27.50 30.68
N LYS A 411 19.21 -27.26 29.90
CA LYS A 411 18.58 -25.94 29.83
C LYS A 411 17.87 -25.55 31.13
N VAL A 412 17.14 -26.48 31.76
CA VAL A 412 16.51 -26.22 33.06
C VAL A 412 17.57 -25.95 34.13
N ALA A 413 18.70 -26.66 34.11
CA ALA A 413 19.83 -26.36 34.99
C ALA A 413 20.33 -24.92 34.78
N VAL A 414 20.53 -24.48 33.53
CA VAL A 414 20.94 -23.10 33.20
C VAL A 414 19.94 -22.08 33.77
N ALA A 415 18.64 -22.30 33.59
CA ALA A 415 17.62 -21.41 34.15
C ALA A 415 17.71 -21.31 35.68
N LEU A 416 17.85 -22.44 36.38
CA LEU A 416 17.98 -22.45 37.84
C LEU A 416 19.27 -21.81 38.33
N HIS A 417 20.40 -22.06 37.67
CA HIS A 417 21.67 -21.40 37.97
C HIS A 417 21.58 -19.88 37.82
N ASN A 418 20.87 -19.40 36.80
CA ASN A 418 20.64 -17.97 36.61
C ASN A 418 19.81 -17.36 37.74
N LEU A 419 18.75 -18.04 38.19
CA LEU A 419 17.92 -17.55 39.29
C LEU A 419 18.66 -17.56 40.64
N VAL A 420 19.26 -18.70 41.02
CA VAL A 420 19.99 -18.83 42.30
C VAL A 420 21.25 -17.99 42.33
N GLY A 421 21.99 -17.96 41.21
CA GLY A 421 23.16 -17.11 41.04
C GLY A 421 22.82 -15.63 41.21
N ASN A 422 21.72 -15.16 40.62
CA ASN A 422 21.26 -13.79 40.82
C ASN A 422 20.86 -13.51 42.27
N ALA A 423 20.12 -14.41 42.92
CA ALA A 423 19.72 -14.26 44.31
C ALA A 423 20.95 -14.10 45.24
N LEU A 424 21.97 -14.94 45.11
CA LEU A 424 23.22 -14.85 45.90
C LEU A 424 24.08 -13.64 45.52
N LYS A 425 23.97 -13.18 44.29
CA LYS A 425 24.72 -12.04 43.78
C LYS A 425 24.18 -10.71 44.33
N TYR A 426 22.87 -10.56 44.38
CA TYR A 426 22.19 -9.32 44.79
C TYR A 426 21.81 -9.28 46.28
N THR A 427 22.03 -10.37 47.02
CA THR A 427 21.86 -10.42 48.47
C THR A 427 23.16 -10.00 49.19
N PRO A 428 23.10 -9.01 50.10
CA PRO A 428 24.25 -8.63 50.91
C PRO A 428 24.57 -9.68 51.99
N ALA A 429 25.75 -9.61 52.58
CA ALA A 429 26.15 -10.49 53.68
C ALA A 429 25.17 -10.40 54.87
N GLY A 430 24.82 -11.54 55.46
CA GLY A 430 23.81 -11.64 56.51
C GLY A 430 22.37 -11.81 56.03
N GLY A 431 22.13 -11.78 54.71
CA GLY A 431 20.82 -12.07 54.12
C GLY A 431 20.53 -13.57 53.98
N SER A 432 19.41 -13.89 53.32
CA SER A 432 18.99 -15.26 53.04
C SER A 432 18.49 -15.43 51.61
N VAL A 433 18.72 -16.62 51.05
CA VAL A 433 18.18 -17.09 49.78
C VAL A 433 17.45 -18.40 50.04
N THR A 434 16.17 -18.47 49.69
CA THR A 434 15.32 -19.64 49.85
C THR A 434 14.85 -20.15 48.48
N VAL A 435 15.17 -21.40 48.18
CA VAL A 435 14.64 -22.12 47.01
C VAL A 435 13.50 -23.00 47.47
N ARG A 436 12.27 -22.65 47.12
CA ARG A 436 11.06 -23.44 47.41
C ARG A 436 10.58 -24.10 46.13
N VAL A 437 10.27 -25.39 46.22
CA VAL A 437 9.70 -26.15 45.11
C VAL A 437 8.32 -26.60 45.52
N ASP A 438 7.33 -26.25 44.71
CA ASP A 438 5.96 -26.72 44.82
C ASP A 438 5.57 -27.39 43.51
N ALA A 439 4.87 -28.51 43.59
CA ALA A 439 4.39 -29.24 42.42
C ALA A 439 2.94 -29.65 42.65
N ASP A 440 2.09 -29.39 41.66
CA ASP A 440 0.74 -29.93 41.57
C ASP A 440 0.67 -30.94 40.39
N ASP A 441 -0.53 -31.40 40.02
CA ASP A 441 -0.70 -32.37 38.94
C ASP A 441 -0.43 -31.80 37.53
N LYS A 442 -0.32 -30.48 37.39
CA LYS A 442 -0.25 -29.77 36.10
C LYS A 442 1.05 -29.00 35.90
N GLN A 443 1.68 -28.55 36.97
CA GLN A 443 2.84 -27.66 36.91
C GLN A 443 3.79 -27.85 38.10
N LEU A 444 5.07 -27.64 37.80
CA LEU A 444 6.15 -27.47 38.75
C LEU A 444 6.42 -25.97 38.90
N ALA A 445 6.38 -25.46 40.13
CA ALA A 445 6.75 -24.10 40.48
C ALA A 445 8.02 -24.11 41.34
N VAL A 446 9.07 -23.42 40.88
CA VAL A 446 10.32 -23.24 41.62
C VAL A 446 10.47 -21.76 41.95
N ALA A 447 10.26 -21.40 43.20
CA ALA A 447 10.40 -20.04 43.70
C ALA A 447 11.78 -19.83 44.34
N VAL A 448 12.53 -18.87 43.85
CA VAL A 448 13.81 -18.42 44.42
C VAL A 448 13.59 -17.05 45.05
N ALA A 449 13.52 -17.01 46.38
CA ALA A 449 13.30 -15.81 47.17
C ALA A 449 14.61 -15.34 47.80
N ASP A 450 14.94 -14.06 47.66
CA ASP A 450 16.10 -13.41 48.22
C ASP A 450 15.71 -12.24 49.12
N THR A 451 16.57 -11.89 50.09
CA THR A 451 16.42 -10.70 50.94
C THR A 451 17.38 -9.59 50.52
N GLY A 452 17.64 -9.49 49.22
CA GLY A 452 18.61 -8.57 48.64
C GLY A 452 18.09 -7.15 48.45
N ILE A 453 18.75 -6.45 47.53
CA ILE A 453 18.45 -5.03 47.23
C ILE A 453 17.04 -4.80 46.66
N GLY A 454 16.37 -5.84 46.16
CA GLY A 454 15.08 -5.73 45.48
C GLY A 454 15.16 -4.98 44.15
N ILE A 455 14.01 -4.87 43.49
CA ILE A 455 13.84 -4.28 42.16
C ILE A 455 12.68 -3.28 42.24
N SER A 456 12.80 -2.15 41.54
CA SER A 456 11.72 -1.17 41.45
C SER A 456 10.57 -1.69 40.57
N GLU A 457 9.36 -1.18 40.76
CA GLU A 457 8.19 -1.60 39.96
C GLU A 457 8.39 -1.31 38.46
N GLU A 458 9.05 -0.20 38.13
CA GLU A 458 9.38 0.18 36.74
C GLU A 458 10.38 -0.80 36.10
N ASP A 459 11.35 -1.28 36.88
CA ASP A 459 12.40 -2.16 36.37
C ASP A 459 11.93 -3.60 36.27
N CYS A 460 10.98 -4.05 37.11
CA CYS A 460 10.39 -5.39 37.08
C CYS A 460 9.81 -5.75 35.68
N GLN A 461 9.36 -4.76 34.91
CA GLN A 461 8.85 -4.98 33.56
C GLN A 461 9.98 -5.18 32.53
N LYS A 462 11.16 -4.65 32.81
CA LYS A 462 12.30 -4.58 31.89
C LYS A 462 13.41 -5.58 32.20
N ILE A 463 13.47 -6.16 33.40
CA ILE A 463 14.54 -7.09 33.80
C ILE A 463 14.67 -8.37 32.95
N PHE A 464 13.65 -8.68 32.15
CA PHE A 464 13.69 -9.79 31.21
C PHE A 464 14.16 -9.37 29.81
N GLU A 465 14.28 -8.07 29.54
CA GLU A 465 14.88 -7.54 28.32
C GLU A 465 16.38 -7.86 28.31
N ARG A 466 16.89 -8.16 27.12
CA ARG A 466 18.30 -8.51 26.92
C ARG A 466 19.18 -7.33 27.33
N PHE A 467 20.24 -7.60 28.08
CA PHE A 467 21.23 -6.59 28.51
C PHE A 467 20.69 -5.56 29.49
N TYR A 468 19.42 -5.66 29.87
CA TYR A 468 18.86 -4.73 30.81
C TYR A 468 19.43 -4.98 32.21
N ARG A 469 19.81 -3.90 32.87
CA ARG A 469 20.22 -3.87 34.27
C ARG A 469 19.49 -2.69 34.92
N ALA A 470 18.95 -2.92 36.11
CA ALA A 470 18.26 -1.89 36.87
C ALA A 470 19.20 -0.71 37.14
N ASN A 471 18.69 0.51 37.03
CA ASN A 471 19.43 1.75 37.27
C ASN A 471 19.58 1.99 38.78
N ASP A 472 20.45 1.22 39.43
CA ASP A 472 20.83 1.40 40.83
C ASP A 472 22.37 1.36 40.94
N ASN A 473 22.95 2.36 41.59
CA ASN A 473 24.39 2.47 41.81
C ASN A 473 25.00 1.23 42.51
N ARG A 474 24.18 0.47 43.26
CA ARG A 474 24.56 -0.80 43.88
C ARG A 474 24.64 -1.93 42.85
N VAL A 475 23.76 -1.91 41.85
CA VAL A 475 23.77 -2.88 40.73
C VAL A 475 24.99 -2.64 39.85
N ASP A 476 25.38 -1.40 39.60
CA ASP A 476 26.53 -1.06 38.73
C ASP A 476 27.85 -1.67 39.23
N LYS A 477 28.04 -1.72 40.56
CA LYS A 477 29.22 -2.30 41.21
C LYS A 477 29.28 -3.82 41.12
N ILE A 478 28.18 -4.47 40.73
CA ILE A 478 28.08 -5.93 40.68
C ILE A 478 28.17 -6.40 39.23
N THR A 479 29.30 -7.01 38.87
CA THR A 479 29.60 -7.54 37.52
C THR A 479 28.51 -8.49 37.00
N GLY A 480 28.04 -8.34 35.76
CA GLY A 480 26.90 -9.10 35.23
C GLY A 480 26.56 -8.84 33.77
N THR A 481 26.17 -9.90 33.07
CA THR A 481 25.84 -9.89 31.63
C THR A 481 24.47 -9.28 31.31
N GLY A 482 23.53 -9.26 32.26
CA GLY A 482 22.13 -8.89 31.98
C GLY A 482 21.42 -9.88 31.05
N LEU A 483 22.01 -11.07 30.83
CA LEU A 483 21.49 -12.12 29.94
C LEU A 483 20.81 -13.25 30.71
N GLY A 484 21.24 -13.52 31.94
CA GLY A 484 20.80 -14.70 32.69
C GLY A 484 19.28 -14.80 32.86
N LEU A 485 18.60 -13.68 33.18
CA LEU A 485 17.13 -13.67 33.33
C LEU A 485 16.41 -13.87 32.00
N THR A 486 16.89 -13.28 30.91
CA THR A 486 16.32 -13.49 29.58
C THR A 486 16.45 -14.96 29.16
N ILE A 487 17.65 -15.54 29.33
CA ILE A 487 17.89 -16.96 29.00
C ILE A 487 16.98 -17.86 29.85
N ALA A 488 16.91 -17.62 31.16
CA ALA A 488 16.07 -18.41 32.05
C ALA A 488 14.59 -18.36 31.64
N ARG A 489 14.09 -17.17 31.29
CA ARG A 489 12.69 -17.00 30.86
C ARG A 489 12.43 -17.64 29.50
N GLU A 490 13.36 -17.55 28.55
CA GLU A 490 13.23 -18.21 27.26
C GLU A 490 13.23 -19.73 27.39
N VAL A 491 14.12 -20.27 28.25
CA VAL A 491 14.10 -21.70 28.61
C VAL A 491 12.72 -22.08 29.15
N ALA A 492 12.15 -21.31 30.09
CA ALA A 492 10.83 -21.61 30.63
C ALA A 492 9.74 -21.63 29.55
N ARG A 493 9.74 -20.62 28.67
CA ARG A 493 8.76 -20.47 27.58
C ARG A 493 8.82 -21.60 26.56
N LEU A 494 10.02 -22.04 26.20
CA LEU A 494 10.18 -23.17 25.28
C LEU A 494 9.65 -24.48 25.86
N HIS A 495 9.70 -24.63 27.19
CA HIS A 495 9.09 -25.75 27.90
C HIS A 495 7.58 -25.57 28.11
N GLY A 496 6.97 -24.48 27.61
CA GLY A 496 5.55 -24.18 27.76
C GLY A 496 5.18 -23.50 29.08
N GLY A 497 6.16 -22.97 29.81
CA GLY A 497 6.00 -22.25 31.07
C GLY A 497 6.36 -20.76 30.98
N ASP A 498 6.60 -20.12 32.12
CA ASP A 498 7.14 -18.75 32.18
C ASP A 498 7.89 -18.52 33.51
N ILE A 499 8.60 -17.38 33.59
CA ILE A 499 9.17 -16.87 34.84
C ILE A 499 8.45 -15.59 35.24
N THR A 500 7.98 -15.53 36.49
CA THR A 500 7.39 -14.33 37.10
C THR A 500 8.32 -13.77 38.18
N VAL A 501 8.13 -12.49 38.51
CA VAL A 501 8.89 -11.79 39.55
C VAL A 501 7.94 -11.01 40.45
N GLU A 502 8.16 -11.13 41.75
CA GLU A 502 7.58 -10.26 42.78
C GLU A 502 8.73 -9.63 43.55
N SER A 503 8.84 -8.31 43.54
CA SER A 503 9.98 -7.63 44.17
C SER A 503 9.58 -6.28 44.72
N GLN A 504 10.25 -5.90 45.81
CA GLN A 504 10.15 -4.56 46.36
C GLN A 504 11.55 -4.07 46.74
N LEU A 505 11.87 -2.84 46.32
CA LEU A 505 13.16 -2.22 46.61
C LEU A 505 13.47 -2.27 48.13
N ASN A 506 14.68 -2.73 48.44
CA ASN A 506 15.24 -2.98 49.77
C ASN A 506 14.55 -4.07 50.62
N LYS A 507 13.63 -4.85 50.04
CA LYS A 507 13.04 -6.03 50.70
C LYS A 507 13.48 -7.35 50.09
N GLY A 508 13.97 -7.33 48.85
CA GLY A 508 14.39 -8.50 48.10
C GLY A 508 13.42 -8.84 46.98
N SER A 509 13.68 -9.97 46.32
CA SER A 509 12.90 -10.42 45.14
C SER A 509 12.55 -11.89 45.26
N THR A 510 11.43 -12.28 44.66
CA THR A 510 11.05 -13.67 44.46
C THR A 510 10.84 -13.91 42.97
N PHE A 511 11.68 -14.76 42.40
CA PHE A 511 11.53 -15.23 41.02
C PHE A 511 10.91 -16.61 41.03
N THR A 512 9.81 -16.78 40.28
CA THR A 512 9.10 -18.06 40.22
C THR A 512 9.19 -18.62 38.81
N LEU A 513 9.88 -19.75 38.65
CA LEU A 513 9.91 -20.54 37.42
C LEU A 513 8.74 -21.53 37.44
N ALA A 514 7.81 -21.39 36.52
CA ALA A 514 6.71 -22.32 36.33
C ALA A 514 6.94 -23.16 35.07
N LEU A 515 6.88 -24.48 35.18
CA LEU A 515 7.01 -25.43 34.07
C LEU A 515 5.83 -26.42 34.08
N PRO A 516 5.17 -26.68 32.94
CA PRO A 516 4.09 -27.65 32.89
C PRO A 516 4.63 -29.07 33.10
N LEU A 517 3.99 -29.82 33.98
CA LEU A 517 4.19 -31.26 34.10
C LEU A 517 3.30 -31.89 33.04
N LYS A 518 3.89 -32.34 31.92
CA LYS A 518 3.14 -33.15 30.96
C LYS A 518 2.65 -34.39 31.70
N THR A 519 1.34 -34.53 31.83
CA THR A 519 0.72 -35.79 32.21
C THR A 519 1.20 -36.84 31.21
N ALA A 520 1.84 -37.91 31.68
CA ALA A 520 2.08 -39.08 30.84
C ALA A 520 0.73 -39.48 30.26
N ALA A 521 0.56 -39.31 28.95
CA ALA A 521 -0.64 -39.71 28.22
C ALA A 521 -0.68 -41.23 28.05
#